data_AF-A0A9D8SMQ4-F1
#
_entry.id   AF-A0A9D8SMQ4-F1
#
_cell.length_a   1.000
_cell.length_b   1.000
_cell.length_c   1.000
_cell.angle_alpha   90.00
_cell.angle_beta   90.00
_cell.angle_gamma   90.00
#
_symmetry.space_group_name_H-M   'P 1'
#
loop_
_entity.id
_entity.type
_entity.pdbx_description
1 polymer ?
#
loop_
_entity_poly.entity_id
_entity_poly.type
_entity_poly.pdbx_seq_one_letter_code
_entity_poly.pdbx_strand_id
1 'polypeptide(L)'
;MDGTSMATPVVTGSIALLNGYYPWLSSQHIAWLLLETANDKGAYADKNIYGQGVLDLEAAITTPAGELSLASDETFDSLQAARTSRLSLSGPLQKKLEKIMPQKIMAFDELKRPFAYDTAQLVNKTHGANANFRNKVSRMATGGVKKTIKDEKTGFAFSSSDYYNKGGKAQLANAEVLSESENGSSRFYYSENSKYSDNDNVLGSSSNPYFAMNEAYGAEQVLNLNDTSKLKLMLQTGENGLYERDYEQDRVSFDERSYALGAEYAFKLTDYLELATSGGMLFEDNALLGMNGAGGFNIKDGSTYYMGLKAALNLTNKLSLLAAYYRGYTQGAETAMLSVSDLETESLNAALEYRLNANDKVGISFGSPLSVVKGRAALRYATGRDNYSDTVHLERLSSSLKPEAKEYDLGVYYQGQPKEDLSLMGKVEARFNADGEKGVTDYLGIVGVSAAF
;
A
#
# COMPACT_ATOMS: atom_id res chain seq x y z
N MET A 1 -52.86 31.99 -25.15
CA MET A 1 -52.54 32.97 -24.09
C MET A 1 -51.03 32.94 -24.01
N ASP A 2 -50.38 33.72 -24.88
CA ASP A 2 -49.00 33.42 -25.29
C ASP A 2 -48.05 34.48 -24.71
N GLY A 3 -48.13 34.67 -23.40
CA GLY A 3 -47.32 35.65 -22.67
C GLY A 3 -46.62 35.02 -21.48
N THR A 4 -45.31 35.23 -21.38
CA THR A 4 -44.48 34.84 -20.23
C THR A 4 -44.83 35.60 -18.94
N SER A 5 -45.81 36.52 -18.98
CA SER A 5 -46.24 37.35 -17.84
C SER A 5 -46.69 36.55 -16.62
N MET A 6 -47.26 35.35 -16.81
CA MET A 6 -47.62 34.46 -15.69
C MET A 6 -46.42 33.69 -15.12
N ALA A 7 -45.34 33.56 -15.89
CA ALA A 7 -44.08 32.96 -15.43
C ALA A 7 -43.22 33.96 -14.62
N THR A 8 -43.36 35.27 -14.88
CA THR A 8 -42.62 36.33 -14.16
C THR A 8 -42.68 36.18 -12.63
N PRO A 9 -43.85 36.09 -11.95
CA PRO A 9 -43.89 35.95 -10.50
C PRO A 9 -43.28 34.63 -10.00
N VAL A 10 -43.38 33.54 -10.77
CA VAL A 10 -42.80 32.23 -10.43
C VAL A 10 -41.28 32.31 -10.47
N VAL A 11 -40.72 32.89 -11.53
CA VAL A 11 -39.27 33.09 -11.67
C VAL A 11 -38.74 34.05 -10.60
N THR A 12 -39.44 35.16 -10.32
CA THR A 12 -39.04 36.09 -9.24
C THR A 12 -39.06 35.41 -7.86
N GLY A 13 -40.09 34.62 -7.55
CA GLY A 13 -40.15 33.84 -6.31
C GLY A 13 -39.02 32.81 -6.19
N SER A 14 -38.67 32.19 -7.31
CA SER A 14 -37.57 31.21 -7.40
C SER A 14 -36.21 31.84 -7.16
N ILE A 15 -35.97 33.02 -7.77
CA ILE A 15 -34.77 33.83 -7.52
C ILE A 15 -34.70 34.24 -6.04
N ALA A 16 -35.81 34.68 -5.44
CA ALA A 16 -35.85 35.06 -4.03
C ALA A 16 -35.55 33.88 -3.10
N LEU A 17 -36.06 32.68 -3.41
CA LEU A 17 -35.75 31.45 -2.69
C LEU A 17 -34.26 31.10 -2.78
N LEU A 18 -33.68 31.10 -3.98
CA LEU A 18 -32.27 30.81 -4.16
C LEU A 18 -31.36 31.87 -3.52
N ASN A 19 -31.77 33.13 -3.51
CA ASN A 19 -31.04 34.19 -2.82
C ASN A 19 -31.07 34.01 -1.29
N GLY A 20 -32.17 33.49 -0.75
CA GLY A 20 -32.26 33.12 0.67
C GLY A 20 -31.44 31.87 1.01
N TYR A 21 -31.38 30.91 0.08
CA TYR A 21 -30.66 29.64 0.27
C TYR A 21 -29.15 29.76 0.03
N TYR A 22 -28.73 30.61 -0.91
CA TYR A 22 -27.35 30.90 -1.27
C TYR A 22 -27.04 32.41 -1.22
N PRO A 23 -27.06 33.03 -0.04
CA PRO A 23 -26.94 34.49 0.11
C PRO A 23 -25.61 35.11 -0.37
N TRP A 24 -24.60 34.27 -0.61
CA TRP A 24 -23.30 34.70 -1.18
C TRP A 24 -23.30 34.78 -2.71
N LEU A 25 -24.33 34.28 -3.40
CA LEU A 25 -24.39 34.33 -4.85
C LEU A 25 -24.89 35.68 -5.34
N SER A 26 -24.21 36.21 -6.36
CA SER A 26 -24.72 37.37 -7.10
C SER A 26 -26.02 37.02 -7.81
N SER A 27 -26.86 38.02 -8.08
CA SER A 27 -28.07 37.82 -8.87
C SER A 27 -27.77 37.27 -10.27
N GLN A 28 -26.61 37.60 -10.83
CA GLN A 28 -26.12 37.04 -12.09
C GLN A 28 -25.85 35.54 -11.97
N HIS A 29 -25.21 35.07 -10.90
CA HIS A 29 -24.99 33.64 -10.67
C HIS A 29 -26.29 32.89 -10.42
N ILE A 30 -27.25 33.49 -9.69
CA ILE A 30 -28.57 32.87 -9.48
C ILE A 30 -29.33 32.75 -10.81
N ALA A 31 -29.33 33.80 -11.64
CA ALA A 31 -29.97 33.75 -12.95
C ALA A 31 -29.30 32.72 -13.87
N TRP A 32 -27.96 32.68 -13.88
CA TRP A 32 -27.20 31.67 -14.62
C TRP A 32 -27.54 30.25 -14.17
N LEU A 33 -27.54 30.00 -12.86
CA LEU A 33 -27.88 28.70 -12.29
C LEU A 33 -29.27 28.22 -12.72
N LEU A 34 -30.28 29.11 -12.65
CA LEU A 34 -31.64 28.78 -13.07
C LEU A 34 -31.76 28.45 -14.56
N LEU A 35 -30.94 29.08 -15.41
CA LEU A 35 -30.90 28.80 -16.84
C LEU A 35 -30.16 27.50 -17.13
N GLU A 36 -29.05 27.24 -16.42
CA GLU A 36 -28.23 26.04 -16.57
C GLU A 36 -28.97 24.77 -16.15
N THR A 37 -29.76 24.85 -15.08
CA THR A 37 -30.51 23.70 -14.57
C THR A 37 -31.93 23.61 -15.10
N ALA A 38 -32.34 24.48 -16.03
CA ALA A 38 -33.66 24.40 -16.64
C ALA A 38 -33.84 23.07 -17.39
N ASN A 39 -35.02 22.46 -17.26
CA ASN A 39 -35.32 21.21 -17.94
C ASN A 39 -35.67 21.45 -19.41
N ASP A 40 -34.74 21.13 -20.28
CA ASP A 40 -34.85 21.23 -21.74
C ASP A 40 -35.08 19.86 -22.42
N LYS A 41 -35.51 18.84 -21.67
CA LYS A 41 -35.69 17.48 -22.18
C LYS A 41 -37.14 17.17 -22.53
N GLY A 42 -37.32 16.23 -23.47
CA GLY A 42 -38.64 15.71 -23.84
C GLY A 42 -39.57 16.79 -24.39
N ALA A 43 -40.73 16.98 -23.76
CA ALA A 43 -41.73 17.96 -24.17
C ALA A 43 -41.25 19.42 -24.07
N TYR A 44 -40.18 19.69 -23.31
CA TYR A 44 -39.64 21.03 -23.08
C TYR A 44 -38.43 21.37 -23.97
N ALA A 45 -38.08 20.49 -24.91
CA ALA A 45 -36.90 20.64 -25.77
C ALA A 45 -37.05 21.67 -26.90
N ASP A 46 -38.28 22.08 -27.24
CA ASP A 46 -38.50 23.07 -28.29
C ASP A 46 -38.07 24.46 -27.83
N LYS A 47 -36.90 24.89 -28.28
CA LYS A 47 -36.31 26.20 -27.96
C LYS A 47 -37.17 27.39 -28.41
N ASN A 48 -38.03 27.22 -29.42
CA ASN A 48 -38.91 28.31 -29.87
C ASN A 48 -40.07 28.54 -28.88
N ILE A 49 -40.42 27.52 -28.09
CA ILE A 49 -41.52 27.58 -27.11
C ILE A 49 -40.96 27.82 -25.70
N TYR A 50 -39.94 27.05 -25.30
CA TYR A 50 -39.42 27.01 -23.93
C TYR A 50 -38.07 27.71 -23.75
N GLY A 51 -37.44 28.21 -24.82
CA GLY A 51 -36.15 28.89 -24.75
C GLY A 51 -35.05 27.95 -24.23
N GLN A 52 -34.61 28.17 -22.99
CA GLN A 52 -33.61 27.34 -22.30
C GLN A 52 -34.23 26.15 -21.53
N GLY A 53 -35.55 25.96 -21.61
CA GLY A 53 -36.27 24.92 -20.88
C GLY A 53 -37.16 25.49 -19.77
N VAL A 54 -37.84 24.60 -19.06
CA VAL A 54 -38.71 24.96 -17.93
C VAL A 54 -37.89 25.05 -16.66
N LEU A 55 -38.16 26.08 -15.85
CA LEU A 55 -37.57 26.28 -14.52
C LEU A 55 -37.61 24.98 -13.68
N ASP A 56 -36.46 24.58 -13.16
CA ASP A 56 -36.31 23.42 -12.28
C ASP A 56 -35.49 23.81 -11.04
N LEU A 57 -36.18 24.11 -9.94
CA LEU A 57 -35.57 24.49 -8.66
C LEU A 57 -34.91 23.30 -7.96
N GLU A 58 -35.41 22.09 -8.16
CA GLU A 58 -34.81 20.90 -7.56
C GLU A 58 -33.45 20.65 -8.20
N ALA A 59 -33.37 20.69 -9.52
CA ALA A 59 -32.10 20.60 -10.24
C ALA A 59 -31.15 21.74 -9.83
N ALA A 60 -31.66 22.98 -9.69
CA ALA A 60 -30.88 24.13 -9.24
C ALA A 60 -30.24 23.91 -7.86
N ILE A 61 -30.86 23.16 -6.94
CA ILE A 61 -30.33 22.93 -5.59
C ILE A 61 -29.49 21.65 -5.51
N THR A 62 -29.89 20.60 -6.23
CA THR A 62 -29.32 19.25 -6.08
C THR A 62 -28.22 18.93 -7.08
N THR A 63 -28.12 19.68 -8.18
CA THR A 63 -27.11 19.46 -9.22
C THR A 63 -25.94 20.44 -9.05
N PRO A 64 -24.71 19.94 -8.85
CA PRO A 64 -23.52 20.77 -8.83
C PRO A 64 -23.29 21.51 -10.14
N ALA A 65 -22.81 22.75 -10.06
CA ALA A 65 -22.30 23.49 -11.20
C ALA A 65 -20.83 23.11 -11.42
N GLY A 66 -20.55 22.39 -12.51
CA GLY A 66 -19.20 21.90 -12.80
C GLY A 66 -18.75 20.76 -11.88
N GLU A 67 -17.44 20.59 -11.74
CA GLU A 67 -16.86 19.55 -10.88
C GLU A 67 -16.86 19.96 -9.40
N LEU A 68 -17.02 18.97 -8.52
CA LEU A 68 -16.89 19.17 -7.07
C LEU A 68 -15.42 19.23 -6.64
N SER A 69 -15.14 20.11 -5.69
CA SER A 69 -13.83 20.28 -5.08
C SER A 69 -13.91 20.24 -3.54
N LEU A 70 -12.85 19.77 -2.92
CA LEU A 70 -12.69 19.64 -1.47
C LEU A 70 -11.86 20.81 -0.97
N ALA A 71 -12.33 21.45 0.10
CA ALA A 71 -11.56 22.48 0.77
C ALA A 71 -10.55 21.87 1.74
N SER A 72 -9.34 22.42 1.74
CA SER A 72 -8.22 21.98 2.60
C SER A 72 -7.87 22.98 3.70
N ASP A 73 -8.37 24.21 3.57
CA ASP A 73 -8.22 25.32 4.50
C ASP A 73 -9.57 26.03 4.71
N GLU A 74 -9.55 27.10 5.51
CA GLU A 74 -10.74 27.89 5.83
C GLU A 74 -11.16 28.82 4.70
N THR A 75 -10.50 28.77 3.53
CA THR A 75 -10.81 29.59 2.36
C THR A 75 -11.13 28.73 1.14
N PHE A 76 -11.46 29.37 0.02
CA PHE A 76 -11.68 28.71 -1.26
C PHE A 76 -10.47 28.81 -2.19
N ASP A 77 -9.31 29.20 -1.68
CA ASP A 77 -8.11 29.43 -2.50
C ASP A 77 -7.32 28.13 -2.76
N SER A 78 -7.43 27.15 -1.86
CA SER A 78 -6.75 25.84 -1.95
C SER A 78 -7.75 24.69 -2.08
N LEU A 79 -8.53 24.72 -3.16
CA LEU A 79 -9.47 23.66 -3.50
C LEU A 79 -8.79 22.49 -4.21
N GLN A 80 -9.18 21.28 -3.85
CA GLN A 80 -8.67 20.03 -4.39
C GLN A 80 -9.78 19.31 -5.15
N ALA A 81 -9.60 19.00 -6.43
CA ALA A 81 -10.65 18.32 -7.20
C ALA A 81 -11.06 17.00 -6.51
N ALA A 82 -12.35 16.85 -6.19
CA ALA A 82 -12.83 15.71 -5.43
C ALA A 82 -12.66 14.40 -6.21
N ARG A 83 -12.84 14.46 -7.54
CA ARG A 83 -12.74 13.32 -8.45
C ARG A 83 -11.33 12.72 -8.53
N THR A 84 -10.28 13.51 -8.31
CA THR A 84 -8.88 13.05 -8.35
C THR A 84 -8.30 12.80 -6.96
N SER A 85 -8.99 13.27 -5.91
CA SER A 85 -8.57 13.09 -4.52
C SER A 85 -8.82 11.66 -4.07
N ARG A 86 -7.74 10.92 -3.76
CA ARG A 86 -7.80 9.53 -3.29
C ARG A 86 -6.70 9.25 -2.29
N LEU A 87 -7.02 8.50 -1.24
CA LEU A 87 -6.09 8.01 -0.24
C LEU A 87 -6.12 6.48 -0.29
N SER A 88 -4.99 5.86 -0.57
CA SER A 88 -4.85 4.40 -0.54
C SER A 88 -4.20 3.97 0.76
N LEU A 89 -4.86 3.07 1.48
CA LEU A 89 -4.42 2.57 2.78
C LEU A 89 -4.36 1.04 2.80
N SER A 90 -3.53 0.51 3.70
CA SER A 90 -3.61 -0.92 4.04
C SER A 90 -5.01 -1.27 4.55
N GLY A 91 -5.46 -2.51 4.32
CA GLY A 91 -6.77 -3.01 4.78
C GLY A 91 -7.10 -2.68 6.25
N PRO A 92 -6.20 -2.93 7.22
CA PRO A 92 -6.40 -2.56 8.62
C PRO A 92 -6.71 -1.07 8.82
N LEU A 93 -5.89 -0.21 8.22
CA LEU A 93 -5.99 1.24 8.37
C LEU A 93 -7.23 1.78 7.67
N GLN A 94 -7.57 1.22 6.51
CA GLN A 94 -8.73 1.60 5.74
C GLN A 94 -10.03 1.30 6.51
N LYS A 95 -10.21 0.07 7.01
CA LYS A 95 -11.38 -0.29 7.85
C LYS A 95 -11.47 0.58 9.11
N LYS A 96 -10.33 0.85 9.74
CA LYS A 96 -10.27 1.74 10.90
C LYS A 96 -10.75 3.14 10.53
N LEU A 97 -10.27 3.68 9.40
CA LEU A 97 -10.60 5.01 8.92
C LEU A 97 -12.08 5.11 8.51
N GLU A 98 -12.61 4.12 7.77
CA GLU A 98 -14.02 4.03 7.39
C GLU A 98 -14.96 4.04 8.62
N LYS A 99 -14.55 3.42 9.73
CA LYS A 99 -15.32 3.38 10.97
C LYS A 99 -15.37 4.72 11.71
N ILE A 100 -14.34 5.56 11.57
CA ILE A 100 -14.21 6.82 12.32
C ILE A 100 -14.54 8.06 11.49
N MET A 101 -14.44 7.98 10.16
CA MET A 101 -14.78 9.09 9.28
C MET A 101 -16.30 9.26 9.19
N PRO A 102 -16.79 10.50 8.99
CA PRO A 102 -18.18 10.71 8.63
C PRO A 102 -18.46 10.02 7.29
N GLN A 103 -19.67 9.47 7.12
CA GLN A 103 -20.07 8.84 5.85
C GLN A 103 -20.07 9.84 4.69
N LYS A 104 -20.31 11.12 5.00
CA LYS A 104 -20.30 12.20 4.03
C LYS A 104 -19.52 13.39 4.58
N ILE A 105 -18.77 14.04 3.71
CA ILE A 105 -18.13 15.33 3.96
C ILE A 105 -18.74 16.39 3.04
N MET A 106 -18.36 17.65 3.21
CA MET A 106 -18.76 18.71 2.30
C MET A 106 -17.75 18.90 1.17
N ALA A 107 -18.25 18.89 -0.06
CA ALA A 107 -17.55 19.37 -1.24
C ALA A 107 -18.26 20.62 -1.79
N PHE A 108 -17.59 21.37 -2.65
CA PHE A 108 -18.07 22.61 -3.20
C PHE A 108 -17.99 22.60 -4.72
N ASP A 109 -19.02 23.14 -5.36
CA ASP A 109 -19.03 23.33 -6.81
C ASP A 109 -18.36 24.66 -7.22
N GLU A 110 -18.39 25.00 -8.50
CA GLU A 110 -17.77 26.24 -9.02
C GLU A 110 -18.36 27.53 -8.42
N LEU A 111 -19.62 27.47 -7.97
CA LEU A 111 -20.31 28.56 -7.31
C LEU A 111 -20.10 28.55 -5.78
N LYS A 112 -19.18 27.72 -5.28
CA LYS A 112 -18.89 27.52 -3.85
C LYS A 112 -20.13 27.09 -3.06
N ARG A 113 -21.04 26.34 -3.69
CA ARG A 113 -22.24 25.81 -3.05
C ARG A 113 -21.92 24.46 -2.42
N PRO A 114 -22.39 24.19 -1.19
CA PRO A 114 -22.08 22.97 -0.47
C PRO A 114 -22.87 21.77 -1.01
N PHE A 115 -22.18 20.67 -1.29
CA PHE A 115 -22.75 19.38 -1.67
C PHE A 115 -22.18 18.26 -0.81
N ALA A 116 -23.04 17.33 -0.38
CA ALA A 116 -22.60 16.18 0.38
C ALA A 116 -21.84 15.20 -0.53
N TYR A 117 -20.61 14.86 -0.16
CA TYR A 117 -19.73 13.97 -0.90
C TYR A 117 -19.44 12.72 -0.07
N ASP A 118 -19.57 11.55 -0.69
CA ASP A 118 -19.37 10.27 0.00
C ASP A 118 -17.88 10.04 0.28
N THR A 119 -17.53 9.93 1.55
CA THR A 119 -16.12 9.77 1.97
C THR A 119 -15.54 8.43 1.51
N ALA A 120 -16.38 7.41 1.27
CA ALA A 120 -15.94 6.14 0.72
C ALA A 120 -15.34 6.28 -0.69
N GLN A 121 -15.70 7.34 -1.44
CA GLN A 121 -15.10 7.62 -2.75
C GLN A 121 -13.67 8.17 -2.66
N LEU A 122 -13.24 8.60 -1.48
CA LEU A 122 -11.91 9.15 -1.24
C LEU A 122 -10.92 8.13 -0.70
N VAL A 123 -11.39 7.00 -0.16
CA VAL A 123 -10.53 6.03 0.51
C VAL A 123 -10.62 4.69 -0.20
N ASN A 124 -9.49 4.32 -0.79
CA ASN A 124 -9.33 3.02 -1.43
C ASN A 124 -8.51 2.10 -0.52
N LYS A 125 -8.78 0.81 -0.61
CA LYS A 125 -7.77 -0.16 -0.22
C LYS A 125 -6.63 -0.06 -1.22
N THR A 126 -5.40 -0.16 -0.75
CA THR A 126 -4.29 -0.50 -1.62
C THR A 126 -4.52 -1.85 -2.32
N HIS A 127 -5.41 -2.73 -1.81
CA HIS A 127 -5.60 -4.11 -2.29
C HIS A 127 -7.04 -4.67 -2.22
N GLY A 128 -7.37 -5.64 -3.08
CA GLY A 128 -8.61 -6.43 -3.01
C GLY A 128 -8.63 -7.48 -1.89
N ALA A 129 -9.82 -7.90 -1.44
CA ALA A 129 -10.00 -8.75 -0.24
C ALA A 129 -9.25 -10.11 -0.24
N ASN A 130 -8.85 -10.64 -1.40
CA ASN A 130 -8.12 -11.91 -1.52
C ASN A 130 -6.69 -11.72 -2.13
N ALA A 131 -6.20 -10.49 -2.27
CA ALA A 131 -4.91 -10.22 -2.89
C ALA A 131 -3.75 -10.77 -2.05
N ASN A 132 -3.79 -10.62 -0.73
CA ASN A 132 -2.73 -11.09 0.18
C ASN A 132 -2.52 -12.61 0.07
N PHE A 133 -3.61 -13.38 0.04
CA PHE A 133 -3.56 -14.84 -0.15
C PHE A 133 -3.05 -15.21 -1.54
N ARG A 134 -3.62 -14.61 -2.60
CA ARG A 134 -3.20 -14.86 -3.98
C ARG A 134 -1.73 -14.52 -4.22
N ASN A 135 -1.25 -13.43 -3.63
CA ASN A 135 0.15 -13.03 -3.67
C ASN A 135 1.05 -14.00 -2.91
N LYS A 136 0.68 -14.41 -1.69
CA LYS A 136 1.44 -15.42 -0.93
C LYS A 136 1.53 -16.74 -1.69
N VAL A 137 0.43 -17.21 -2.29
CA VAL A 137 0.40 -18.44 -3.10
C VAL A 137 1.24 -18.29 -4.37
N SER A 138 1.04 -17.20 -5.12
CA SER A 138 1.78 -16.94 -6.36
C SER A 138 3.29 -16.85 -6.09
N ARG A 139 3.69 -16.07 -5.09
CA ARG A 139 5.11 -15.85 -4.75
C ARG A 139 5.80 -17.12 -4.20
N MET A 140 5.06 -18.01 -3.54
CA MET A 140 5.57 -19.33 -3.17
C MET A 140 5.69 -20.27 -4.38
N ALA A 141 4.78 -20.18 -5.36
CA ALA A 141 4.84 -20.96 -6.58
C ALA A 141 5.97 -20.51 -7.52
N THR A 142 6.38 -19.24 -7.49
CA THR A 142 7.47 -18.70 -8.35
C THR A 142 8.88 -18.87 -7.76
N GLY A 143 9.00 -19.25 -6.48
CA GLY A 143 10.25 -19.62 -5.82
C GLY A 143 10.82 -20.99 -6.23
N GLY A 144 10.50 -21.46 -7.45
CA GLY A 144 10.88 -22.78 -7.96
C GLY A 144 12.40 -23.01 -8.08
N VAL A 145 12.77 -24.26 -8.38
CA VAL A 145 14.17 -24.70 -8.50
C VAL A 145 14.94 -23.77 -9.44
N LYS A 146 15.93 -23.02 -8.91
CA LYS A 146 16.82 -22.20 -9.73
C LYS A 146 17.70 -23.14 -10.58
N LYS A 147 17.65 -22.98 -11.90
CA LYS A 147 18.65 -23.56 -12.80
C LYS A 147 19.93 -22.75 -12.62
N THR A 148 20.95 -23.40 -12.03
CA THR A 148 22.23 -22.78 -11.70
C THR A 148 23.31 -23.29 -12.65
N ILE A 149 23.98 -22.37 -13.33
CA ILE A 149 25.20 -22.61 -14.10
C ILE A 149 26.32 -21.91 -13.34
N LYS A 150 27.21 -22.69 -12.71
CA LYS A 150 28.27 -22.14 -11.86
C LYS A 150 29.62 -22.76 -12.24
N ASP A 151 30.62 -21.91 -12.39
CA ASP A 151 32.05 -22.22 -12.40
C ASP A 151 32.65 -21.91 -11.02
N GLU A 152 33.92 -22.20 -10.77
CA GLU A 152 34.56 -22.08 -9.44
C GLU A 152 34.35 -20.72 -8.75
N LYS A 153 34.26 -19.63 -9.52
CA LYS A 153 34.18 -18.25 -9.00
C LYS A 153 32.97 -17.46 -9.47
N THR A 154 32.24 -17.94 -10.46
CA THR A 154 31.11 -17.20 -11.05
C THR A 154 29.93 -18.12 -11.27
N GLY A 155 28.74 -17.64 -10.96
CA GLY A 155 27.49 -18.38 -11.12
C GLY A 155 26.41 -17.50 -11.72
N PHE A 156 25.59 -18.11 -12.57
CA PHE A 156 24.33 -17.58 -13.03
C PHE A 156 23.23 -18.52 -12.60
N ALA A 157 22.21 -18.02 -11.92
CA ALA A 157 21.07 -18.81 -11.52
C ALA A 157 19.77 -18.11 -11.91
N PHE A 158 18.79 -18.87 -12.42
CA PHE A 158 17.50 -18.32 -12.79
C PHE A 158 16.35 -19.29 -12.54
N SER A 159 15.16 -18.77 -12.28
CA SER A 159 13.91 -19.54 -12.24
C SER A 159 12.82 -18.86 -13.05
N SER A 160 11.91 -19.63 -13.64
CA SER A 160 10.75 -19.14 -14.39
C SER A 160 9.48 -19.27 -13.57
N SER A 161 8.54 -18.34 -13.78
CA SER A 161 7.18 -18.35 -13.26
C SER A 161 6.21 -18.60 -14.42
N ASP A 162 5.28 -19.55 -14.25
CA ASP A 162 4.15 -19.73 -15.16
C ASP A 162 2.85 -19.28 -14.48
N TYR A 163 2.34 -18.12 -14.87
CA TYR A 163 1.01 -17.68 -14.49
C TYR A 163 -0.03 -18.33 -15.40
N TYR A 164 -0.78 -19.30 -14.87
CA TYR A 164 -1.95 -19.87 -15.55
C TYR A 164 -3.12 -18.87 -15.52
N ASN A 165 -3.13 -17.91 -16.43
CA ASN A 165 -4.37 -17.25 -16.84
C ASN A 165 -4.36 -16.87 -18.33
N LYS A 166 -5.51 -17.14 -18.99
CA LYS A 166 -5.87 -16.93 -20.42
C LYS A 166 -4.75 -16.43 -21.37
N GLY A 167 -3.71 -17.24 -21.58
CA GLY A 167 -2.65 -16.92 -22.56
C GLY A 167 -1.25 -17.42 -22.24
N GLY A 168 -1.01 -17.92 -21.01
CA GLY A 168 0.17 -18.72 -20.64
C GLY A 168 1.51 -18.17 -21.13
N LYS A 169 1.89 -16.97 -20.66
CA LYS A 169 3.23 -16.42 -20.93
C LYS A 169 4.15 -16.75 -19.77
N ALA A 170 5.15 -17.59 -20.03
CA ALA A 170 6.27 -17.82 -19.13
C ALA A 170 6.98 -16.48 -18.84
N GLN A 171 7.19 -16.18 -17.57
CA GLN A 171 7.91 -15.01 -17.09
C GLN A 171 9.14 -15.43 -16.29
N LEU A 172 10.08 -14.50 -16.12
CA LEU A 172 11.27 -14.71 -15.31
C LEU A 172 10.90 -14.44 -13.85
N ALA A 173 11.08 -15.41 -12.95
CA ALA A 173 10.77 -15.26 -11.53
C ALA A 173 11.93 -14.66 -10.75
N ASN A 174 13.12 -15.24 -10.95
CA ASN A 174 14.35 -14.77 -10.34
C ASN A 174 15.49 -14.95 -11.34
N ALA A 175 16.43 -14.04 -11.34
CA ALA A 175 17.72 -14.20 -12.01
C ALA A 175 18.80 -13.57 -11.17
N GLU A 176 19.95 -14.22 -11.05
CA GLU A 176 21.08 -13.69 -10.32
C GLU A 176 22.39 -14.05 -11.00
N VAL A 177 23.32 -13.10 -10.94
CA VAL A 177 24.73 -13.29 -11.25
C VAL A 177 25.48 -13.15 -9.94
N LEU A 178 26.29 -14.16 -9.63
CA LEU A 178 27.07 -14.25 -8.41
C LEU A 178 28.54 -14.38 -8.77
N SER A 179 29.39 -13.61 -8.11
CA SER A 179 30.84 -13.77 -8.12
C SER A 179 31.30 -14.06 -6.70
N GLU A 180 32.08 -15.11 -6.50
CA GLU A 180 32.61 -15.52 -5.21
C GLU A 180 34.13 -15.52 -5.23
N SER A 181 34.71 -15.18 -4.08
CA SER A 181 36.13 -15.24 -3.80
C SER A 181 36.34 -15.56 -2.32
N GLU A 182 37.58 -15.86 -1.92
CA GLU A 182 37.92 -16.04 -0.50
C GLU A 182 37.57 -14.80 0.35
N ASN A 183 37.69 -13.60 -0.25
CA ASN A 183 37.48 -12.32 0.43
C ASN A 183 35.99 -11.88 0.47
N GLY A 184 35.08 -12.67 -0.11
CA GLY A 184 33.65 -12.36 -0.12
C GLY A 184 32.97 -12.61 -1.46
N SER A 185 31.79 -12.04 -1.65
CA SER A 185 30.96 -12.25 -2.84
C SER A 185 30.25 -10.99 -3.32
N SER A 186 29.98 -10.93 -4.61
CA SER A 186 29.18 -9.90 -5.27
C SER A 186 28.00 -10.56 -5.94
N ARG A 187 26.79 -10.07 -5.68
CA ARG A 187 25.55 -10.59 -6.28
C ARG A 187 24.81 -9.44 -6.95
N PHE A 188 24.40 -9.64 -8.19
CA PHE A 188 23.41 -8.80 -8.87
C PHE A 188 22.19 -9.67 -9.14
N TYR A 189 21.01 -9.18 -8.81
CA TYR A 189 19.80 -9.99 -8.96
C TYR A 189 18.60 -9.20 -9.41
N TYR A 190 17.72 -9.90 -10.10
CA TYR A 190 16.33 -9.58 -10.31
C TYR A 190 15.48 -10.59 -9.55
N SER A 191 14.43 -10.13 -8.90
CA SER A 191 13.43 -10.99 -8.27
C SER A 191 12.04 -10.38 -8.43
N GLU A 192 11.08 -11.17 -8.89
CA GLU A 192 9.66 -10.77 -8.85
C GLU A 192 9.22 -10.41 -7.42
N ASN A 193 9.87 -10.99 -6.40
CA ASN A 193 9.66 -10.63 -5.01
C ASN A 193 10.86 -10.90 -4.09
N SER A 194 11.51 -9.84 -3.62
CA SER A 194 12.72 -9.96 -2.80
C SER A 194 12.50 -10.64 -1.45
N LYS A 195 11.28 -10.59 -0.87
CA LYS A 195 10.95 -11.22 0.43
C LYS A 195 11.10 -12.75 0.38
N TYR A 196 10.89 -13.35 -0.80
CA TYR A 196 10.94 -14.81 -1.02
C TYR A 196 12.07 -15.25 -1.96
N SER A 197 12.97 -14.34 -2.34
CA SER A 197 14.02 -14.55 -3.35
C SER A 197 15.18 -15.47 -2.93
N ASP A 198 15.33 -15.69 -1.62
CA ASP A 198 16.37 -16.55 -1.07
C ASP A 198 15.84 -17.98 -0.94
N ASN A 199 16.56 -18.94 -1.56
CA ASN A 199 16.19 -20.36 -1.55
C ASN A 199 16.09 -20.93 -0.13
N ASP A 200 16.83 -20.40 0.83
CA ASP A 200 16.78 -20.84 2.23
C ASP A 200 15.61 -20.21 3.02
N ASN A 201 15.02 -19.13 2.49
CA ASN A 201 14.03 -18.27 3.14
C ASN A 201 12.64 -18.39 2.50
N VAL A 202 12.16 -19.61 2.26
CA VAL A 202 10.80 -19.85 1.71
C VAL A 202 9.70 -19.18 2.55
N LEU A 203 9.97 -18.83 3.81
CA LEU A 203 9.02 -18.17 4.71
C LEU A 203 9.34 -16.73 5.09
N GLY A 204 10.41 -16.13 4.57
CA GLY A 204 10.82 -14.76 4.91
C GLY A 204 11.07 -14.53 6.42
N SER A 205 11.26 -15.59 7.21
CA SER A 205 11.39 -15.54 8.69
C SER A 205 12.67 -14.85 9.18
N SER A 206 13.60 -14.53 8.29
CA SER A 206 14.77 -13.67 8.56
C SER A 206 14.87 -12.48 7.61
N SER A 207 13.85 -12.28 6.75
CA SER A 207 13.85 -11.23 5.74
C SER A 207 13.72 -9.86 6.40
N ASN A 208 14.45 -8.88 5.86
CA ASN A 208 14.32 -7.50 6.26
C ASN A 208 13.06 -6.91 5.61
N PRO A 209 12.03 -6.50 6.37
CA PRO A 209 10.79 -5.97 5.80
C PRO A 209 11.01 -4.69 4.99
N TYR A 210 12.06 -3.90 5.28
CA TYR A 210 12.37 -2.67 4.53
C TYR A 210 13.06 -2.91 3.19
N PHE A 211 13.45 -4.16 2.90
CA PHE A 211 13.97 -4.60 1.61
C PHE A 211 12.95 -5.44 0.84
N ALA A 212 11.73 -5.63 1.38
CA ALA A 212 10.67 -6.33 0.68
C ALA A 212 10.17 -5.45 -0.47
N MET A 213 10.38 -5.89 -1.71
CA MET A 213 9.95 -5.23 -2.95
C MET A 213 9.37 -6.25 -3.92
N ASN A 214 8.48 -5.78 -4.77
CA ASN A 214 8.01 -6.49 -5.96
C ASN A 214 8.85 -6.02 -7.16
N GLU A 215 9.14 -6.93 -8.09
CA GLU A 215 9.99 -6.65 -9.26
C GLU A 215 11.31 -5.95 -8.88
N ALA A 216 11.99 -6.53 -7.89
CA ALA A 216 13.20 -6.01 -7.30
C ALA A 216 14.41 -6.22 -8.20
N TYR A 217 15.25 -5.19 -8.31
CA TYR A 217 16.59 -5.22 -8.85
C TYR A 217 17.55 -4.85 -7.73
N GLY A 218 18.51 -5.70 -7.43
CA GLY A 218 19.42 -5.45 -6.33
C GLY A 218 20.87 -5.82 -6.62
N ALA A 219 21.75 -5.21 -5.83
CA ALA A 219 23.14 -5.60 -5.75
C ALA A 219 23.54 -5.79 -4.28
N GLU A 220 24.30 -6.84 -4.02
CA GLU A 220 24.83 -7.17 -2.71
C GLU A 220 26.33 -7.37 -2.80
N GLN A 221 27.06 -6.83 -1.83
CA GLN A 221 28.49 -7.08 -1.67
C GLN A 221 28.73 -7.62 -0.26
N VAL A 222 29.18 -8.86 -0.17
CA VAL A 222 29.68 -9.47 1.06
C VAL A 222 31.21 -9.32 1.08
N LEU A 223 31.75 -8.87 2.20
CA LEU A 223 33.16 -8.78 2.50
C LEU A 223 33.45 -9.66 3.71
N ASN A 224 34.28 -10.68 3.53
CA ASN A 224 34.79 -11.49 4.62
C ASN A 224 35.95 -10.72 5.26
N LEU A 225 35.73 -10.10 6.42
CA LEU A 225 36.76 -9.30 7.08
C LEU A 225 37.79 -10.19 7.77
N ASN A 226 37.34 -11.33 8.29
CA ASN A 226 38.12 -12.42 8.86
C ASN A 226 37.23 -13.68 8.96
N ASP A 227 37.73 -14.74 9.61
CA ASP A 227 37.01 -16.02 9.75
C ASP A 227 35.72 -15.95 10.60
N THR A 228 35.53 -14.88 11.39
CA THR A 228 34.39 -14.70 12.29
C THR A 228 33.52 -13.48 11.96
N SER A 229 33.96 -12.58 11.07
CA SER A 229 33.29 -11.32 10.77
C SER A 229 33.02 -11.15 9.28
N LYS A 230 31.78 -10.77 8.95
CA LYS A 230 31.36 -10.44 7.59
C LYS A 230 30.63 -9.11 7.55
N LEU A 231 30.85 -8.34 6.49
CA LEU A 231 30.10 -7.12 6.19
C LEU A 231 29.35 -7.32 4.87
N LYS A 232 28.02 -7.25 4.90
CA LYS A 232 27.15 -7.27 3.73
C LYS A 232 26.63 -5.86 3.45
N LEU A 233 26.89 -5.32 2.27
CA LEU A 233 26.30 -4.09 1.75
C LEU A 233 25.19 -4.46 0.78
N MET A 234 24.07 -3.75 0.84
CA MET A 234 22.85 -4.06 0.07
C MET A 234 22.30 -2.77 -0.53
N LEU A 235 22.00 -2.83 -1.82
CA LEU A 235 21.21 -1.81 -2.51
C LEU A 235 20.14 -2.49 -3.34
N GLN A 236 18.94 -1.94 -3.34
CA GLN A 236 17.81 -2.54 -4.03
C GLN A 236 16.86 -1.45 -4.50
N THR A 237 16.28 -1.62 -5.68
CA THR A 237 15.18 -0.79 -6.19
C THR A 237 14.11 -1.67 -6.81
N GLY A 238 12.87 -1.21 -6.78
CA GLY A 238 11.74 -1.94 -7.34
C GLY A 238 10.44 -1.26 -6.97
N GLU A 239 9.33 -1.94 -7.25
CA GLU A 239 8.05 -1.55 -6.68
C GLU A 239 8.05 -1.92 -5.19
N ASN A 240 7.53 -1.04 -4.35
CA ASN A 240 7.56 -1.28 -2.91
C ASN A 240 6.73 -2.52 -2.51
N GLY A 241 7.32 -3.41 -1.72
CA GLY A 241 6.73 -4.70 -1.34
C GLY A 241 5.92 -4.66 -0.04
N LEU A 242 5.88 -3.51 0.64
CA LEU A 242 4.82 -3.19 1.62
C LEU A 242 3.47 -3.02 0.92
N TYR A 243 3.48 -2.87 -0.41
CA TYR A 243 2.32 -2.99 -1.27
C TYR A 243 2.15 -4.44 -1.72
N GLU A 244 0.98 -4.99 -1.46
CA GLU A 244 0.53 -6.33 -1.84
C GLU A 244 -0.46 -6.25 -3.02
N ARG A 245 0.01 -5.72 -4.17
CA ARG A 245 -0.78 -5.51 -5.41
C ARG A 245 -1.56 -6.77 -5.83
N ASP A 246 -2.82 -6.64 -6.24
CA ASP A 246 -3.48 -7.71 -6.99
C ASP A 246 -2.92 -7.71 -8.42
N TYR A 247 -1.99 -8.63 -8.69
CA TYR A 247 -1.29 -8.74 -9.98
C TYR A 247 -2.22 -8.92 -11.19
N GLU A 248 -3.49 -9.30 -10.95
CA GLU A 248 -4.46 -9.57 -12.03
C GLU A 248 -5.22 -8.34 -12.54
N GLN A 249 -5.31 -7.24 -11.77
CA GLN A 249 -6.21 -6.12 -12.14
C GLN A 249 -5.51 -4.84 -12.62
N ASP A 250 -4.32 -4.50 -12.13
CA ASP A 250 -3.73 -3.18 -12.42
C ASP A 250 -2.26 -3.24 -12.87
N ARG A 251 -2.04 -3.63 -14.14
CA ARG A 251 -0.73 -3.49 -14.81
C ARG A 251 -0.39 -2.03 -15.20
N VAL A 252 -1.29 -1.07 -14.95
CA VAL A 252 -1.27 0.24 -15.65
C VAL A 252 -1.30 1.45 -14.71
N SER A 253 -1.18 1.30 -13.38
CA SER A 253 -1.32 2.45 -12.46
C SER A 253 -0.28 2.61 -11.37
N PHE A 254 0.84 1.89 -11.39
CA PHE A 254 1.83 1.97 -10.31
C PHE A 254 3.21 2.42 -10.83
N ASP A 255 3.45 3.73 -10.75
CA ASP A 255 4.74 4.37 -11.08
C ASP A 255 5.62 4.56 -9.83
N GLU A 256 5.15 4.16 -8.64
CA GLU A 256 5.79 4.46 -7.35
C GLU A 256 6.95 3.50 -7.07
N ARG A 257 8.18 3.98 -7.30
CA ARG A 257 9.40 3.22 -7.04
C ARG A 257 9.83 3.34 -5.60
N SER A 258 10.60 2.36 -5.15
CA SER A 258 11.31 2.41 -3.89
C SER A 258 12.77 2.05 -4.05
N TYR A 259 13.57 2.58 -3.13
CA TYR A 259 15.02 2.42 -3.10
C TYR A 259 15.44 2.10 -1.67
N ALA A 260 16.09 0.97 -1.48
CA ALA A 260 16.60 0.53 -0.20
C ALA A 260 18.12 0.44 -0.24
N LEU A 261 18.75 0.98 0.80
CA LEU A 261 20.20 0.97 1.01
C LEU A 261 20.46 0.45 2.41
N GLY A 262 21.42 -0.45 2.59
CA GLY A 262 21.62 -1.09 3.87
C GLY A 262 23.00 -1.71 4.02
N ALA A 263 23.40 -1.87 5.27
CA ALA A 263 24.57 -2.63 5.67
C ALA A 263 24.19 -3.61 6.78
N GLU A 264 24.79 -4.78 6.77
CA GLU A 264 24.66 -5.81 7.79
C GLU A 264 26.05 -6.31 8.19
N TYR A 265 26.36 -6.21 9.48
CA TYR A 265 27.59 -6.74 10.05
C TYR A 265 27.27 -8.00 10.84
N ALA A 266 27.77 -9.14 10.38
CA ALA A 266 27.60 -10.43 11.02
C ALA A 266 28.88 -10.84 11.75
N PHE A 267 28.72 -11.36 12.96
CA PHE A 267 29.80 -11.82 13.82
C PHE A 267 29.48 -13.18 14.44
N LYS A 268 30.33 -14.16 14.16
CA LYS A 268 30.31 -15.48 14.76
C LYS A 268 30.90 -15.40 16.18
N LEU A 269 30.02 -15.28 17.17
CA LEU A 269 30.39 -15.14 18.58
C LEU A 269 30.91 -16.45 19.17
N THR A 270 30.33 -17.58 18.75
CA THR A 270 30.78 -18.94 19.10
C THR A 270 30.56 -19.87 17.91
N ASP A 271 30.97 -21.14 18.01
CA ASP A 271 30.69 -22.14 16.97
C ASP A 271 29.21 -22.42 16.72
N TYR A 272 28.34 -22.04 17.66
CA TYR A 272 26.91 -22.30 17.59
C TYR A 272 26.07 -21.01 17.59
N LEU A 273 26.67 -19.82 17.65
CA LEU A 273 25.95 -18.55 17.71
C LEU A 273 26.59 -17.51 16.77
N GLU A 274 25.80 -17.04 15.82
CA GLU A 274 26.09 -15.88 14.99
C GLU A 274 25.09 -14.77 15.30
N LEU A 275 25.60 -13.55 15.46
CA LEU A 275 24.80 -12.34 15.64
C LEU A 275 25.05 -11.42 14.45
N ALA A 276 24.00 -10.80 13.92
CA ALA A 276 24.15 -9.76 12.91
C ALA A 276 23.38 -8.50 13.29
N THR A 277 24.01 -7.35 13.14
CA THR A 277 23.35 -6.05 13.26
C THR A 277 23.23 -5.43 11.88
N SER A 278 22.10 -4.80 11.60
CA SER A 278 21.86 -4.15 10.31
C SER A 278 21.30 -2.76 10.52
N GLY A 279 21.55 -1.89 9.54
CA GLY A 279 20.99 -0.56 9.47
C GLY A 279 20.91 -0.09 8.04
N GLY A 280 19.96 0.79 7.75
CA GLY A 280 19.75 1.26 6.40
C GLY A 280 18.62 2.27 6.27
N MET A 281 18.31 2.58 5.01
CA MET A 281 17.30 3.54 4.60
C MET A 281 16.41 2.92 3.52
N LEU A 282 15.12 3.24 3.57
CA LEU A 282 14.14 3.02 2.52
C LEU A 282 13.60 4.38 2.07
N PHE A 283 13.63 4.63 0.78
CA PHE A 283 13.02 5.79 0.13
C PHE A 283 11.87 5.31 -0.76
N GLU A 284 10.75 6.01 -0.70
CA GLU A 284 9.54 5.67 -1.45
C GLU A 284 9.09 6.91 -2.24
N ASP A 285 8.90 6.79 -3.55
CA ASP A 285 8.41 7.90 -4.39
C ASP A 285 6.89 8.03 -4.20
N ASN A 286 6.40 9.24 -3.89
CA ASN A 286 4.97 9.54 -3.64
C ASN A 286 4.25 8.63 -2.63
N ALA A 287 4.98 8.15 -1.61
CA ALA A 287 4.54 7.06 -0.76
C ALA A 287 5.12 7.15 0.67
N LEU A 288 4.41 6.56 1.64
CA LEU A 288 4.81 6.49 3.05
C LEU A 288 4.42 5.14 3.66
N LEU A 289 5.36 4.21 3.79
CA LEU A 289 5.18 2.84 4.29
C LEU A 289 3.99 2.11 3.64
N GLY A 290 3.85 2.20 2.32
CA GLY A 290 2.70 1.59 1.65
C GLY A 290 1.46 2.49 1.51
N MET A 291 1.41 3.64 2.18
CA MET A 291 0.31 4.60 2.03
C MET A 291 0.65 5.61 0.95
N ASN A 292 -0.27 5.82 0.01
CA ASN A 292 -0.13 6.81 -1.05
C ASN A 292 -1.45 7.58 -1.25
N GLY A 293 -1.41 8.60 -2.10
CA GLY A 293 -2.62 9.31 -2.46
C GLY A 293 -2.42 10.30 -3.59
N ALA A 294 -3.54 10.83 -4.09
CA ALA A 294 -3.61 11.82 -5.15
C ALA A 294 -4.55 12.97 -4.76
N GLY A 295 -4.47 14.10 -5.48
CA GLY A 295 -5.27 15.29 -5.21
C GLY A 295 -5.05 15.83 -3.80
N GLY A 296 -6.13 15.98 -3.02
CA GLY A 296 -6.05 16.47 -1.64
C GLY A 296 -5.25 15.58 -0.68
N PHE A 297 -4.95 14.34 -1.08
CA PHE A 297 -4.15 13.37 -0.34
C PHE A 297 -2.78 13.11 -0.97
N ASN A 298 -2.30 13.98 -1.85
CA ASN A 298 -1.03 13.79 -2.57
C ASN A 298 0.16 13.68 -1.60
N ILE A 299 0.55 12.45 -1.27
CA ILE A 299 1.70 12.14 -0.43
C ILE A 299 2.96 12.29 -1.28
N LYS A 300 3.97 12.97 -0.73
CA LYS A 300 5.29 13.14 -1.36
C LYS A 300 6.22 12.00 -0.97
N ASP A 301 7.47 12.10 -1.41
CA ASP A 301 8.50 11.11 -1.14
C ASP A 301 8.69 10.84 0.36
N GLY A 302 8.64 9.56 0.73
CA GLY A 302 8.80 9.07 2.09
C GLY A 302 10.22 8.58 2.34
N SER A 303 10.68 8.72 3.58
CA SER A 303 11.96 8.17 4.02
C SER A 303 11.84 7.45 5.35
N THR A 304 12.39 6.24 5.40
CA THR A 304 12.43 5.39 6.59
C THR A 304 13.87 5.00 6.89
N TYR A 305 14.30 5.24 8.12
CA TYR A 305 15.54 4.70 8.66
C TYR A 305 15.21 3.46 9.47
N TYR A 306 15.98 2.39 9.31
CA TYR A 306 15.77 1.17 10.08
C TYR A 306 17.05 0.66 10.74
N MET A 307 16.84 -0.10 11.81
CA MET A 307 17.85 -0.91 12.47
C MET A 307 17.32 -2.32 12.67
N GLY A 308 18.20 -3.31 12.60
CA GLY A 308 17.84 -4.71 12.76
C GLY A 308 18.88 -5.48 13.56
N LEU A 309 18.40 -6.52 14.27
CA LEU A 309 19.22 -7.49 14.97
C LEU A 309 18.77 -8.88 14.55
N LYS A 310 19.72 -9.71 14.12
CA LYS A 310 19.52 -11.12 13.82
C LYS A 310 20.38 -11.99 14.73
N ALA A 311 19.85 -13.16 15.07
CA ALA A 311 20.57 -14.20 15.78
C ALA A 311 20.32 -15.54 15.09
N ALA A 312 21.39 -16.27 14.82
CA ALA A 312 21.37 -17.63 14.31
C ALA A 312 22.07 -18.55 15.30
N LEU A 313 21.32 -19.49 15.88
CA LEU A 313 21.79 -20.45 16.87
C LEU A 313 21.73 -21.86 16.33
N ASN A 314 22.87 -22.52 16.17
CA ASN A 314 22.97 -23.93 15.83
C ASN A 314 22.96 -24.78 17.11
N LEU A 315 21.78 -25.09 17.63
CA LEU A 315 21.60 -25.88 18.87
C LEU A 315 22.20 -27.28 18.75
N THR A 316 22.09 -27.89 17.57
CA THR A 316 22.76 -29.15 17.20
C THR A 316 23.07 -29.13 15.70
N ASN A 317 23.73 -30.17 15.17
CA ASN A 317 23.99 -30.32 13.74
C ASN A 317 22.72 -30.39 12.86
N LYS A 318 21.55 -30.66 13.48
CA LYS A 318 20.26 -30.76 12.79
C LYS A 318 19.23 -29.73 13.25
N LEU A 319 19.45 -29.06 14.37
CA LEU A 319 18.47 -28.15 14.98
C LEU A 319 19.05 -26.75 15.05
N SER A 320 18.39 -25.78 14.43
CA SER A 320 18.79 -24.37 14.43
C SER A 320 17.64 -23.45 14.79
N LEU A 321 17.92 -22.36 15.48
CA LEU A 321 17.00 -21.28 15.78
C LEU A 321 17.48 -20.01 15.07
N LEU A 322 16.61 -19.41 14.27
CA LEU A 322 16.82 -18.13 13.63
C LEU A 322 15.85 -17.13 14.27
N ALA A 323 16.32 -15.92 14.57
CA ALA A 323 15.48 -14.83 15.04
C ALA A 323 15.94 -13.51 14.45
N ALA A 324 15.00 -12.63 14.11
CA ALA A 324 15.24 -11.32 13.56
C ALA A 324 14.25 -10.30 14.15
N TYR A 325 14.75 -9.18 14.65
CA TYR A 325 13.95 -8.04 15.10
C TYR A 325 14.36 -6.81 14.32
N TYR A 326 13.39 -6.03 13.86
CA TYR A 326 13.62 -4.78 13.17
C TYR A 326 12.78 -3.67 13.76
N ARG A 327 13.35 -2.46 13.79
CA ARG A 327 12.67 -1.24 14.17
C ARG A 327 12.96 -0.15 13.13
N GLY A 328 11.94 0.61 12.77
CA GLY A 328 12.03 1.69 11.80
C GLY A 328 11.49 3.00 12.34
N TYR A 329 12.00 4.09 11.81
CA TYR A 329 11.51 5.44 12.00
C TYR A 329 11.26 6.05 10.62
N THR A 330 10.01 6.44 10.36
CA THR A 330 9.61 7.08 9.10
C THR A 330 9.22 8.52 9.38
N GLN A 331 9.76 9.45 8.59
CA GLN A 331 9.41 10.86 8.69
C GLN A 331 7.93 11.07 8.37
N GLY A 332 7.23 11.91 9.14
CA GLY A 332 5.83 12.23 8.88
C GLY A 332 5.61 12.95 7.53
N ALA A 333 4.36 12.99 7.10
CA ALA A 333 3.94 13.63 5.85
C ALA A 333 2.77 14.60 6.09
N GLU A 334 2.73 15.70 5.35
CA GLU A 334 1.61 16.64 5.33
C GLU A 334 1.15 16.87 3.90
N THR A 335 -0.16 16.80 3.71
CA THR A 335 -0.87 17.04 2.45
C THR A 335 -1.97 18.06 2.73
N ALA A 336 -2.74 18.43 1.70
CA ALA A 336 -3.84 19.38 1.85
C ALA A 336 -4.89 18.87 2.86
N MET A 337 -5.24 17.57 2.82
CA MET A 337 -6.32 17.00 3.64
C MET A 337 -5.83 16.08 4.75
N LEU A 338 -4.58 15.60 4.70
CA LEU A 338 -4.04 14.60 5.63
C LEU A 338 -2.70 15.06 6.22
N SER A 339 -2.58 14.97 7.53
CA SER A 339 -1.33 15.12 8.27
C SER A 339 -1.00 13.83 9.01
N VAL A 340 0.23 13.37 8.89
CA VAL A 340 0.75 12.12 9.46
C VAL A 340 1.97 12.48 10.29
N SER A 341 1.95 12.14 11.57
CA SER A 341 3.12 12.31 12.42
C SER A 341 4.24 11.37 12.00
N ASP A 342 5.44 11.58 12.53
CA ASP A 342 6.47 10.56 12.47
C ASP A 342 5.96 9.21 12.97
N LEU A 343 6.43 8.16 12.31
CA LEU A 343 6.01 6.79 12.55
C LEU A 343 7.18 5.99 13.12
N GLU A 344 6.90 5.21 14.16
CA GLU A 344 7.79 4.14 14.59
C GLU A 344 7.15 2.80 14.25
N THR A 345 7.91 1.92 13.62
CA THR A 345 7.48 0.60 13.19
C THR A 345 8.34 -0.49 13.79
N GLU A 346 7.79 -1.69 13.96
CA GLU A 346 8.57 -2.86 14.36
C GLU A 346 8.11 -4.13 13.67
N SER A 347 9.01 -5.10 13.58
CA SER A 347 8.71 -6.47 13.16
C SER A 347 9.57 -7.45 13.93
N LEU A 348 9.06 -8.66 14.13
CA LEU A 348 9.78 -9.75 14.80
C LEU A 348 9.52 -11.03 14.03
N ASN A 349 10.56 -11.81 13.76
CA ASN A 349 10.42 -13.12 13.17
C ASN A 349 11.35 -14.10 13.88
N ALA A 350 10.91 -15.34 14.02
CA ALA A 350 11.70 -16.43 14.55
C ALA A 350 11.32 -17.75 13.86
N ALA A 351 12.29 -18.62 13.66
CA ALA A 351 12.08 -19.95 13.10
C ALA A 351 12.97 -20.97 13.82
N LEU A 352 12.35 -22.04 14.29
CA LEU A 352 13.05 -23.23 14.76
C LEU A 352 13.03 -24.26 13.62
N GLU A 353 14.20 -24.64 13.13
CA GLU A 353 14.36 -25.53 11.98
C GLU A 353 15.03 -26.84 12.39
N TYR A 354 14.44 -27.96 11.96
CA TYR A 354 15.00 -29.29 12.07
C TYR A 354 15.29 -29.86 10.69
N ARG A 355 16.57 -30.09 10.41
CA ARG A 355 17.08 -30.70 9.19
C ARG A 355 16.87 -32.22 9.26
N LEU A 356 15.99 -32.74 8.40
CA LEU A 356 15.70 -34.18 8.31
C LEU A 356 16.88 -34.91 7.64
N ASN A 357 17.35 -34.36 6.52
CA ASN A 357 18.47 -34.85 5.72
C ASN A 357 19.14 -33.65 5.01
N ALA A 358 20.07 -33.88 4.08
CA ALA A 358 20.80 -32.79 3.42
C ALA A 358 19.89 -31.82 2.64
N ASN A 359 18.73 -32.27 2.16
CA ASN A 359 17.87 -31.53 1.24
C ASN A 359 16.52 -31.13 1.87
N ASP A 360 16.14 -31.73 2.99
CA ASP A 360 14.82 -31.58 3.59
C ASP A 360 14.90 -31.02 5.01
N LYS A 361 14.04 -30.04 5.28
CA LYS A 361 13.85 -29.44 6.59
C LYS A 361 12.37 -29.29 6.94
N VAL A 362 12.09 -29.37 8.23
CA VAL A 362 10.81 -28.97 8.82
C VAL A 362 11.07 -27.84 9.81
N GLY A 363 10.12 -26.95 10.00
CA GLY A 363 10.28 -25.88 10.96
C GLY A 363 8.99 -25.37 11.56
N ILE A 364 9.13 -24.67 12.68
CA ILE A 364 8.09 -23.90 13.34
C ILE A 364 8.47 -22.43 13.21
N SER A 365 7.59 -21.62 12.65
CA SER A 365 7.79 -20.18 12.48
C SER A 365 6.88 -19.40 13.42
N PHE A 366 7.43 -18.37 14.05
CA PHE A 366 6.69 -17.34 14.76
C PHE A 366 7.02 -15.98 14.15
N GLY A 367 6.02 -15.18 13.83
CA GLY A 367 6.20 -13.89 13.19
C GLY A 367 5.28 -12.83 13.79
N SER A 368 5.71 -11.59 13.72
CA SER A 368 4.88 -10.41 13.86
C SER A 368 5.28 -9.49 12.70
N PRO A 369 4.38 -9.32 11.71
CA PRO A 369 4.64 -8.48 10.56
C PRO A 369 4.99 -7.04 10.94
N LEU A 370 5.55 -6.31 9.97
CA LEU A 370 5.84 -4.90 10.14
C LEU A 370 4.57 -4.13 10.52
N SER A 371 4.57 -3.48 11.67
CA SER A 371 3.42 -2.75 12.18
C SER A 371 3.82 -1.44 12.85
N VAL A 372 2.95 -0.44 12.76
CA VAL A 372 3.15 0.86 13.40
C VAL A 372 2.91 0.71 14.91
N VAL A 373 3.92 1.07 15.72
CA VAL A 373 3.81 1.08 17.19
C VAL A 373 3.55 2.47 17.75
N LYS A 374 3.95 3.51 17.02
CA LYS A 374 3.71 4.91 17.36
C LYS A 374 3.47 5.69 16.07
N GLY A 375 2.46 6.55 16.09
CA GLY A 375 2.08 7.35 14.93
C GLY A 375 0.62 7.74 15.01
N ARG A 376 0.29 8.90 14.43
CA ARG A 376 -1.07 9.42 14.31
C ARG A 376 -1.28 9.99 12.93
N ALA A 377 -2.49 9.81 12.43
CA ALA A 377 -3.01 10.53 11.28
C ALA A 377 -4.06 11.54 11.74
N ALA A 378 -4.17 12.64 11.00
CA ALA A 378 -5.20 13.63 11.15
C ALA A 378 -5.75 14.02 9.78
N LEU A 379 -7.01 13.71 9.56
CA LEU A 379 -7.77 14.14 8.40
C LEU A 379 -8.42 15.49 8.67
N ARG A 380 -8.32 16.41 7.73
CA ARG A 380 -9.09 17.65 7.67
C ARG A 380 -10.13 17.54 6.57
N TYR A 381 -11.37 17.91 6.87
CA TYR A 381 -12.45 17.93 5.90
C TYR A 381 -13.42 19.07 6.19
N ALA A 382 -14.10 19.54 5.15
CA ALA A 382 -15.10 20.57 5.28
C ALA A 382 -16.45 20.00 5.75
N THR A 383 -17.12 20.74 6.62
CA THR A 383 -18.49 20.46 7.08
C THR A 383 -19.51 21.45 6.54
N GLY A 384 -19.06 22.59 6.01
CA GLY A 384 -19.93 23.61 5.44
C GLY A 384 -19.16 24.88 5.12
N ARG A 385 -19.89 25.95 4.83
CA ARG A 385 -19.36 27.30 4.66
C ARG A 385 -20.21 28.30 5.42
N ASP A 386 -19.63 29.44 5.71
CA ASP A 386 -20.37 30.59 6.22
C ASP A 386 -21.24 31.21 5.11
N ASN A 387 -22.39 31.75 5.50
CA ASN A 387 -23.37 32.30 4.58
C ASN A 387 -23.05 33.74 4.14
N TYR A 388 -22.22 34.46 4.90
CA TYR A 388 -21.99 35.90 4.72
C TYR A 388 -20.53 36.25 4.43
N SER A 389 -19.65 35.24 4.42
CA SER A 389 -18.23 35.34 4.11
C SER A 389 -17.78 34.15 3.26
N ASP A 390 -16.60 34.27 2.67
CA ASP A 390 -15.93 33.18 1.96
C ASP A 390 -15.11 32.30 2.91
N THR A 391 -15.71 31.95 4.05
CA THR A 391 -15.10 31.11 5.08
C THR A 391 -15.65 29.69 5.00
N VAL A 392 -14.77 28.69 5.00
CA VAL A 392 -15.12 27.27 5.06
C VAL A 392 -15.02 26.78 6.51
N HIS A 393 -16.02 26.03 6.95
CA HIS A 393 -15.96 25.34 8.23
C HIS A 393 -15.26 24.00 8.07
N LEU A 394 -14.14 23.83 8.77
CA LEU A 394 -13.35 22.61 8.78
C LEU A 394 -13.48 21.87 10.11
N GLU A 395 -13.41 20.55 10.03
CA GLU A 395 -13.18 19.68 11.18
C GLU A 395 -11.89 18.89 11.02
N ARG A 396 -11.34 18.45 12.16
CA ARG A 396 -10.13 17.62 12.22
C ARG A 396 -10.43 16.32 12.94
N LEU A 397 -10.34 15.22 12.21
CA LEU A 397 -10.43 13.87 12.76
C LEU A 397 -9.03 13.30 12.96
N SER A 398 -8.62 13.04 14.21
CA SER A 398 -7.33 12.44 14.51
C SER A 398 -7.46 11.04 15.09
N SER A 399 -6.67 10.11 14.57
CA SER A 399 -6.61 8.72 15.04
C SER A 399 -5.18 8.21 15.11
N SER A 400 -4.95 7.25 16.00
CA SER A 400 -3.68 6.52 16.02
C SER A 400 -3.57 5.63 14.79
N LEU A 401 -2.38 5.52 14.22
CA LEU A 401 -2.07 4.55 13.16
C LEU A 401 -1.66 3.18 13.70
N LYS A 402 -1.56 3.03 15.03
CA LYS A 402 -1.36 1.74 15.66
C LYS A 402 -2.57 0.83 15.38
N PRO A 403 -2.35 -0.43 14.97
CA PRO A 403 -3.44 -1.39 14.81
C PRO A 403 -4.18 -1.64 16.14
N GLU A 404 -5.40 -2.16 16.07
CA GLU A 404 -6.22 -2.42 17.27
C GLU A 404 -5.56 -3.46 18.17
N ALA A 405 -5.00 -4.50 17.56
CA ALA A 405 -4.17 -5.50 18.21
C ALA A 405 -2.95 -5.83 17.34
N LYS A 406 -1.90 -6.32 17.99
CA LYS A 406 -0.69 -6.76 17.27
C LYS A 406 -0.93 -8.13 16.65
N GLU A 407 -0.59 -8.26 15.37
CA GLU A 407 -0.68 -9.53 14.64
C GLU A 407 0.48 -10.45 15.02
N TYR A 408 0.15 -11.74 15.17
CA TYR A 408 1.11 -12.80 15.41
C TYR A 408 0.81 -14.00 14.51
N ASP A 409 1.82 -14.43 13.77
CA ASP A 409 1.75 -15.53 12.84
C ASP A 409 2.46 -16.74 13.45
N LEU A 410 1.75 -17.84 13.63
CA LEU A 410 2.32 -19.11 14.08
C LEU A 410 2.16 -20.14 12.98
N GLY A 411 3.26 -20.69 12.50
CA GLY A 411 3.24 -21.64 11.39
C GLY A 411 4.13 -22.84 11.59
N VAL A 412 3.80 -23.91 10.85
CA VAL A 412 4.61 -25.10 10.67
C VAL A 412 4.85 -25.26 9.19
N TYR A 413 6.07 -25.61 8.80
CA TYR A 413 6.43 -25.77 7.40
C TYR A 413 7.35 -26.95 7.15
N TYR A 414 7.33 -27.38 5.90
CA TYR A 414 8.25 -28.31 5.29
C TYR A 414 8.83 -27.65 4.04
N GLN A 415 10.12 -27.84 3.82
CA GLN A 415 10.79 -27.48 2.60
C GLN A 415 11.78 -28.60 2.27
N GLY A 416 11.70 -29.09 1.04
CA GLY A 416 12.54 -30.18 0.57
C GLY A 416 12.85 -30.10 -0.91
N GLN A 417 13.98 -30.69 -1.28
CA GLN A 417 14.34 -30.97 -2.67
C GLN A 417 14.63 -32.47 -2.79
N PRO A 418 13.57 -33.31 -2.81
CA PRO A 418 13.72 -34.77 -2.80
C PRO A 418 14.43 -35.33 -4.04
N LYS A 419 14.45 -34.58 -5.16
CA LYS A 419 15.22 -34.88 -6.37
C LYS A 419 15.81 -33.59 -6.92
N GLU A 420 16.89 -33.68 -7.71
CA GLU A 420 17.53 -32.51 -8.33
C GLU A 420 16.52 -31.61 -9.06
N ASP A 421 15.58 -32.21 -9.79
CA ASP A 421 14.58 -31.48 -10.57
C ASP A 421 13.24 -31.27 -9.85
N LEU A 422 13.12 -31.58 -8.55
CA LEU A 422 11.87 -31.49 -7.81
C LEU A 422 12.04 -30.80 -6.46
N SER A 423 11.36 -29.67 -6.27
CA SER A 423 11.22 -28.99 -4.99
C SER A 423 9.78 -29.10 -4.47
N LEU A 424 9.66 -29.38 -3.18
CA LEU A 424 8.41 -29.46 -2.44
C LEU A 424 8.46 -28.46 -1.28
N MET A 425 7.39 -27.72 -1.10
CA MET A 425 7.21 -26.84 0.05
C MET A 425 5.78 -26.90 0.55
N GLY A 426 5.62 -26.76 1.86
CA GLY A 426 4.31 -26.68 2.47
C GLY A 426 4.37 -25.83 3.74
N LYS A 427 3.35 -25.01 3.98
CA LYS A 427 3.17 -24.26 5.22
C LYS A 427 1.71 -24.30 5.64
N VAL A 428 1.49 -24.52 6.93
CA VAL A 428 0.23 -24.21 7.60
C VAL A 428 0.50 -23.15 8.64
N GLU A 429 -0.31 -22.11 8.69
CA GLU A 429 -0.12 -20.95 9.55
C GLU A 429 -1.47 -20.48 10.13
N ALA A 430 -1.46 -20.10 11.40
CA ALA A 430 -2.54 -19.37 12.04
C ALA A 430 -2.06 -17.94 12.30
N ARG A 431 -2.82 -16.97 11.80
CA ARG A 431 -2.59 -15.53 12.00
C ARG A 431 -3.55 -15.03 13.06
N PHE A 432 -3.04 -14.75 14.25
CA PHE A 432 -3.81 -14.21 15.35
C PHE A 432 -3.83 -12.69 15.29
N ASN A 433 -5.01 -12.10 15.51
CA ASN A 433 -5.28 -10.70 15.24
C ASN A 433 -4.89 -10.32 13.80
N ALA A 434 -5.31 -11.15 12.85
CA ALA A 434 -5.00 -10.96 11.44
C ALA A 434 -5.40 -9.56 10.99
N ASP A 435 -4.54 -8.94 10.18
CA ASP A 435 -4.69 -7.58 9.70
C ASP A 435 -4.83 -6.57 10.87
N GLY A 436 -4.19 -6.86 12.00
CA GLY A 436 -4.20 -6.01 13.20
C GLY A 436 -5.57 -5.86 13.87
N GLU A 437 -6.56 -6.69 13.54
CA GLU A 437 -7.91 -6.67 14.09
C GLU A 437 -8.02 -7.58 15.32
N LYS A 438 -8.52 -7.05 16.42
CA LYS A 438 -8.55 -7.79 17.68
C LYS A 438 -9.50 -8.99 17.61
N GLY A 439 -8.97 -10.19 17.88
CA GLY A 439 -9.75 -11.42 17.97
C GLY A 439 -10.09 -12.07 16.62
N VAL A 440 -9.65 -11.50 15.50
CA VAL A 440 -9.74 -12.13 14.18
C VAL A 440 -8.61 -13.15 14.04
N THR A 441 -8.94 -14.39 13.71
CA THR A 441 -7.96 -15.45 13.44
C THR A 441 -8.16 -15.98 12.04
N ASP A 442 -7.11 -15.91 11.22
CA ASP A 442 -7.09 -16.51 9.90
C ASP A 442 -6.21 -17.76 9.89
N TYR A 443 -6.57 -18.73 9.06
CA TYR A 443 -5.77 -19.91 8.81
C TYR A 443 -5.33 -19.94 7.35
N LEU A 444 -4.05 -20.22 7.13
CA LEU A 444 -3.42 -20.26 5.83
C LEU A 444 -2.78 -21.63 5.64
N GLY A 445 -3.14 -22.33 4.56
CA GLY A 445 -2.45 -23.54 4.11
C GLY A 445 -1.95 -23.33 2.69
N ILE A 446 -0.64 -23.50 2.47
CA ILE A 446 -0.03 -23.41 1.14
C ILE A 446 0.80 -24.68 0.92
N VAL A 447 0.67 -25.26 -0.27
CA VAL A 447 1.52 -26.35 -0.76
C VAL A 447 2.03 -25.95 -2.14
N GLY A 448 3.34 -25.99 -2.32
CA GLY A 448 4.03 -25.70 -3.57
C GLY A 448 4.80 -26.91 -4.06
N VAL A 449 4.70 -27.17 -5.36
CA VAL A 449 5.49 -28.20 -6.06
C VAL A 449 6.12 -27.52 -7.27
N SER A 450 7.44 -27.53 -7.36
CA SER A 450 8.18 -27.03 -8.52
C SER A 450 8.95 -28.19 -9.13
N ALA A 451 8.75 -28.43 -10.42
CA ALA A 451 9.50 -29.42 -11.19
C ALA A 451 10.23 -28.74 -12.35
N ALA A 452 11.52 -29.01 -12.51
CA ALA A 452 12.26 -28.64 -13.71
C ALA A 452 12.05 -29.73 -14.76
N PHE A 453 11.54 -29.36 -15.93
CA PHE A 453 11.48 -30.23 -17.12
C PHE A 453 12.55 -29.82 -18.14
#